data_AF-A0AAW7MGL6-F1
#
_entry.id   AF-A0AAW7MGL6-F1
#
_cell.length_a   1.000
_cell.length_b   1.000
_cell.length_c   1.000
_cell.angle_alpha   90.00
_cell.angle_beta   90.00
_cell.angle_gamma   90.00
#
_symmetry.space_group_name_H-M   'P 1'
#
loop_
_entity.id
_entity.type
_entity.pdbx_description
1 polymer ?
#
loop_
_entity_poly.entity_id
_entity_poly.type
_entity_poly.pdbx_seq_one_letter_code
_entity_poly.pdbx_strand_id
1 'polypeptide(L)'
;MSECQAADNGETPDAIGFRNVGYAQHTVLVEAKTTRSDFLADARKPHRMDPAKGMGDFRYFIAPVGLIDVAELPPKWGLVEVKGKSLKVRAGHVLEPRKVELNWAKDYEPWRHDANKAREMSLIVKMLARVGDVDAYQRELKSARNEHARAARDYEREYERAENAWRVNVILRNRLEQAGISTSLEDASGVVRARARIRKAICDSVTSGS
;
A
#
# COMPACT_ATOMS: atom_id res chain seq x y z
N MET A 1 4.47 -6.80 10.31
CA MET A 1 5.25 -5.62 10.75
C MET A 1 4.78 -5.28 12.15
N SER A 2 5.65 -5.40 13.16
CA SER A 2 5.33 -4.92 14.51
C SER A 2 5.69 -3.44 14.61
N GLU A 3 4.81 -2.67 15.23
CA GLU A 3 5.03 -1.26 15.56
C GLU A 3 6.37 -1.08 16.29
N CYS A 4 7.04 0.05 16.05
CA CYS A 4 8.30 0.36 16.72
C CYS A 4 7.99 0.98 18.09
N GLN A 5 8.15 0.21 19.16
CA GLN A 5 7.94 0.69 20.53
C GLN A 5 9.17 1.47 21.03
N ALA A 6 8.94 2.62 21.67
CA ALA A 6 10.00 3.38 22.36
C ALA A 6 10.64 2.58 23.52
N ALA A 7 11.80 3.02 24.03
CA ALA A 7 12.53 2.28 25.08
C ALA A 7 11.80 2.15 26.42
N ASP A 8 10.83 3.02 26.69
CA ASP A 8 10.18 3.17 27.99
C ASP A 8 8.77 2.54 28.07
N ASN A 9 8.40 1.64 27.14
CA ASN A 9 7.02 1.13 26.98
C ASN A 9 5.97 2.26 26.92
N GLY A 10 6.39 3.46 26.51
CA GLY A 10 5.55 4.65 26.42
C GLY A 10 4.67 4.65 25.16
N GLU A 11 4.33 5.86 24.70
CA GLU A 11 3.59 6.02 23.44
C GLU A 11 4.29 5.31 22.28
N THR A 12 3.52 4.54 21.52
CA THR A 12 3.95 3.85 20.31
C THR A 12 3.09 4.41 19.17
N PRO A 13 3.66 5.20 18.24
CA PRO A 13 2.89 5.87 17.21
C PRO A 13 2.65 4.92 16.04
N ASP A 14 1.49 5.04 15.40
CA ASP A 14 1.21 4.31 14.15
C ASP A 14 2.17 4.77 13.03
N ALA A 15 2.41 6.08 12.96
CA ALA A 15 3.44 6.65 12.11
C ALA A 15 4.01 7.95 12.70
N ILE A 16 5.29 8.20 12.44
CA ILE A 16 5.94 9.47 12.77
C ILE A 16 6.87 9.89 11.63
N GLY A 17 6.79 11.16 11.26
CA GLY A 17 7.65 11.79 10.28
C GLY A 17 8.63 12.74 10.94
N PHE A 18 9.90 12.68 10.51
CA PHE A 18 10.95 13.59 10.93
C PHE A 18 11.33 14.50 9.78
N ARG A 19 11.24 15.81 9.99
CA ARG A 19 11.69 16.83 9.03
C ARG A 19 12.80 17.64 9.65
N ASN A 20 13.97 17.61 9.00
CA ASN A 20 15.12 18.43 9.35
C ASN A 20 15.58 19.15 8.08
N VAL A 21 15.16 20.41 7.90
CA VAL A 21 15.52 21.22 6.72
C VAL A 21 15.95 22.60 7.18
N GLY A 22 17.20 22.97 6.88
CA GLY A 22 17.82 24.19 7.38
C GLY A 22 17.96 24.15 8.91
N TYR A 23 17.49 25.19 9.59
CA TYR A 23 17.48 25.28 11.05
C TYR A 23 16.15 24.83 11.68
N ALA A 24 15.19 24.38 10.87
CA ALA A 24 13.87 23.98 11.34
C ALA A 24 13.78 22.46 11.50
N GLN A 25 13.56 22.02 12.73
CA GLN A 25 13.31 20.64 13.08
C GLN A 25 11.85 20.48 13.51
N HIS A 26 11.14 19.60 12.81
CA HIS A 26 9.75 19.31 13.07
C HIS A 26 9.48 17.82 13.03
N THR A 27 8.65 17.35 13.96
CA THR A 27 8.11 15.99 13.96
C THR A 27 6.60 15.99 13.80
N VAL A 28 6.10 15.05 13.01
CA VAL A 28 4.67 14.87 12.77
C VAL A 28 4.28 13.47 13.18
N LEU A 29 3.50 13.34 14.25
CA LEU A 29 2.91 12.09 14.69
C LEU A 29 1.55 11.90 14.04
N VAL A 30 1.27 10.71 13.53
CA VAL A 30 0.01 10.35 12.87
C VAL A 30 -0.56 9.10 13.51
N GLU A 31 -1.83 9.16 13.91
CA GLU A 31 -2.59 8.04 14.48
C GLU A 31 -3.73 7.67 13.54
N ALA A 32 -3.77 6.41 13.11
CA ALA A 32 -4.76 5.89 12.18
C ALA A 32 -6.01 5.42 12.90
N LYS A 33 -7.16 5.99 12.55
CA LYS A 33 -8.45 5.66 13.14
C LYS A 33 -9.35 5.06 12.06
N THR A 34 -9.77 3.82 12.28
CA THR A 34 -10.67 3.08 11.36
C THR A 34 -12.11 3.03 11.86
N THR A 35 -12.33 3.26 13.16
CA THR A 35 -13.64 3.21 13.81
C THR A 35 -13.82 4.35 14.79
N ARG A 36 -15.08 4.74 15.06
CA ARG A 36 -15.43 5.75 16.08
C ARG A 36 -14.96 5.35 17.47
N SER A 37 -15.09 4.07 17.82
CA SER A 37 -14.63 3.54 19.10
C SER A 37 -13.13 3.70 19.29
N ASP A 38 -12.34 3.49 18.21
CA ASP A 38 -10.89 3.65 18.27
C ASP A 38 -10.50 5.11 18.56
N PHE A 39 -11.17 6.07 17.91
CA PHE A 39 -10.99 7.50 18.17
C PHE A 39 -11.33 7.87 19.62
N LEU A 40 -12.46 7.38 20.15
CA LEU A 40 -12.89 7.70 21.52
C LEU A 40 -12.01 7.04 22.60
N ALA A 41 -11.45 5.86 22.31
CA ALA A 41 -10.50 5.20 23.21
C ALA A 41 -9.17 5.94 23.28
N ASP A 42 -8.73 6.53 22.17
CA ASP A 42 -7.47 7.27 22.05
C ASP A 42 -7.38 8.45 23.02
N ALA A 43 -8.51 9.14 23.25
CA ALA A 43 -8.60 10.25 24.20
C ALA A 43 -8.25 9.87 25.66
N ARG A 44 -8.32 8.58 26.00
CA ARG A 44 -8.04 8.07 27.37
C ARG A 44 -6.58 7.68 27.57
N LYS A 45 -5.74 7.74 26.52
CA LYS A 45 -4.33 7.36 26.62
C LYS A 45 -3.57 8.31 27.57
N PRO A 46 -2.65 7.82 28.42
CA PRO A 46 -1.96 8.65 29.43
C PRO A 46 -1.21 9.87 28.87
N HIS A 47 -0.61 9.74 27.69
CA HIS A 47 0.10 10.82 27.00
C HIS A 47 -0.83 11.84 26.30
N ARG A 48 -2.16 11.65 26.42
CA ARG A 48 -3.18 12.63 26.02
C ARG A 48 -3.66 13.48 27.19
N MET A 49 -3.53 12.97 28.41
CA MET A 49 -3.72 13.73 29.66
C MET A 49 -2.55 14.68 29.93
N ASP A 50 -1.34 14.28 29.54
CA ASP A 50 -0.11 15.06 29.71
C ASP A 50 0.60 15.15 28.35
N PRO A 51 0.32 16.20 27.56
CA PRO A 51 0.86 16.34 26.20
C PRO A 51 2.38 16.32 26.14
N ALA A 52 3.09 16.75 27.19
CA ALA A 52 4.56 16.77 27.26
C ALA A 52 5.16 15.35 27.29
N LYS A 53 4.36 14.34 27.66
CA LYS A 53 4.75 12.94 27.55
C LYS A 53 4.56 12.36 26.15
N GLY A 54 3.82 13.04 25.27
CA GLY A 54 3.59 12.59 23.90
C GLY A 54 4.69 13.04 22.93
N MET A 55 4.85 12.33 21.82
CA MET A 55 5.75 12.65 20.71
C MET A 55 5.05 13.52 19.66
N GLY A 56 5.83 14.07 18.72
CA GLY A 56 5.34 14.87 17.62
C GLY A 56 5.11 16.33 18.01
N ASP A 57 5.83 17.24 17.35
CA ASP A 57 5.57 18.69 17.41
C ASP A 57 4.17 19.00 16.88
N PHE A 58 3.76 18.27 15.85
CA PHE A 58 2.42 18.30 15.29
C PHE A 58 1.82 16.91 15.32
N ARG A 59 0.53 16.83 15.60
CA ARG A 59 -0.16 15.55 15.79
C ARG A 59 -1.42 15.50 14.97
N TYR A 60 -1.63 14.40 14.27
CA TYR A 60 -2.73 14.22 13.34
C TYR A 60 -3.45 12.90 13.58
N PHE A 61 -4.77 12.94 13.47
CA PHE A 61 -5.52 11.74 13.13
C PHE A 61 -5.57 11.56 11.62
N ILE A 62 -5.46 10.32 11.15
CA ILE A 62 -5.81 9.93 9.79
C ILE A 62 -6.98 8.95 9.83
N ALA A 63 -8.06 9.27 9.12
CA ALA A 63 -9.29 8.50 9.19
C ALA A 63 -10.07 8.51 7.87
N PRO A 64 -10.96 7.53 7.61
CA PRO A 64 -11.91 7.62 6.50
C PRO A 64 -12.73 8.91 6.57
N VAL A 65 -13.11 9.46 5.41
CA VAL A 65 -13.96 10.65 5.31
C VAL A 65 -15.21 10.50 6.18
N GLY A 66 -15.50 11.51 7.01
CA GLY A 66 -16.67 11.54 7.87
C GLY A 66 -16.60 10.71 9.15
N LEU A 67 -15.47 10.02 9.44
CA LEU A 67 -15.31 9.28 10.69
C LEU A 67 -15.10 10.20 11.91
N ILE A 68 -14.36 11.30 11.73
CA ILE A 68 -14.04 12.26 12.79
C ILE A 68 -14.45 13.64 12.28
N ASP A 69 -15.28 14.35 13.06
CA ASP A 69 -15.57 15.75 12.75
C ASP A 69 -14.40 16.63 13.23
N VAL A 70 -14.09 17.69 12.48
CA VAL A 70 -13.08 18.70 12.87
C VAL A 70 -13.45 19.35 14.20
N ALA A 71 -14.74 19.51 14.51
CA ALA A 71 -15.21 20.06 15.78
C ALA A 71 -14.94 19.15 16.99
N GLU A 72 -14.69 17.85 16.77
CA GLU A 72 -14.39 16.88 17.83
C GLU A 72 -12.89 16.77 18.12
N LEU A 73 -12.04 17.45 17.34
CA LEU A 73 -10.60 17.34 17.48
C LEU A 73 -10.13 17.95 18.81
N PRO A 74 -9.22 17.27 19.53
CA PRO A 74 -8.55 17.88 20.66
C PRO A 74 -7.78 19.14 20.23
N PRO A 75 -7.54 20.09 21.13
CA PRO A 75 -6.79 21.30 20.82
C PRO A 75 -5.45 20.98 20.14
N LYS A 76 -5.14 21.75 19.09
CA LYS A 76 -3.90 21.64 18.30
C LYS A 76 -3.72 20.31 17.53
N TRP A 77 -4.74 19.45 17.46
CA TRP A 77 -4.72 18.25 16.62
C TRP A 77 -5.19 18.56 15.20
N GLY A 78 -4.49 17.98 14.23
CA GLY A 78 -4.91 17.98 12.84
C GLY A 78 -5.72 16.75 12.46
N LEU A 79 -6.36 16.82 11.30
CA LEU A 79 -7.11 15.72 10.71
C LEU A 79 -6.78 15.58 9.23
N VAL A 80 -6.43 14.36 8.83
CA VAL A 80 -6.30 13.92 7.45
C VAL A 80 -7.41 12.93 7.14
N GLU A 81 -8.24 13.25 6.16
CA GLU A 81 -9.25 12.33 5.66
C GLU A 81 -8.73 11.50 4.48
N VAL A 82 -9.10 10.22 4.46
CA VAL A 82 -8.76 9.27 3.41
C VAL A 82 -9.99 8.94 2.59
N LYS A 83 -9.89 9.10 1.26
CA LYS A 83 -10.90 8.66 0.29
C LYS A 83 -10.23 7.82 -0.79
N GLY A 84 -10.30 6.49 -0.67
CA GLY A 84 -9.59 5.57 -1.56
C GLY A 84 -8.07 5.80 -1.47
N LYS A 85 -7.45 6.23 -2.57
CA LYS A 85 -6.01 6.56 -2.63
C LYS A 85 -5.71 8.06 -2.38
N SER A 86 -6.73 8.88 -2.14
CA SER A 86 -6.59 10.32 -1.93
C SER A 86 -6.53 10.67 -0.44
N LEU A 87 -5.63 11.58 -0.09
CA LEU A 87 -5.49 12.16 1.25
C LEU A 87 -5.86 13.65 1.20
N LYS A 88 -6.69 14.11 2.14
CA LYS A 88 -7.06 15.53 2.27
C LYS A 88 -6.92 16.00 3.71
N VAL A 89 -6.12 17.05 3.91
CA VAL A 89 -6.01 17.70 5.22
C VAL A 89 -7.24 18.58 5.46
N ARG A 90 -7.94 18.36 6.58
CA ARG A 90 -9.12 19.14 7.00
C ARG A 90 -8.82 20.12 8.12
N ALA A 91 -7.85 19.82 8.96
CA ALA A 91 -7.36 20.68 10.04
C ALA A 91 -5.86 20.42 10.27
N GLY A 92 -5.12 21.42 10.74
CA GLY A 92 -3.73 21.27 11.16
C GLY A 92 -2.79 22.37 10.65
N HIS A 93 -1.58 22.40 11.22
CA HIS A 93 -0.54 23.43 10.97
C HIS A 93 -0.23 23.71 9.49
N VAL A 94 -0.37 22.72 8.62
CA VAL A 94 -0.14 22.87 7.18
C VAL A 94 -1.10 23.88 6.54
N LEU A 95 -2.31 24.03 7.07
CA LEU A 95 -3.33 24.94 6.56
C LEU A 95 -3.16 26.38 7.04
N GLU A 96 -2.24 26.64 7.98
CA GLU A 96 -2.00 27.98 8.50
C GLU A 96 -1.63 28.94 7.35
N PRO A 97 -2.28 30.12 7.26
CA PRO A 97 -1.92 31.12 6.26
C PRO A 97 -0.48 31.60 6.47
N ARG A 98 0.15 32.01 5.36
CA ARG A 98 1.42 32.74 5.46
C ARG A 98 1.14 34.13 6.04
N LYS A 99 1.97 34.55 6.99
CA LYS A 99 1.92 35.89 7.57
C LYS A 99 2.95 36.76 6.86
N VAL A 100 2.52 37.89 6.31
CA VAL A 100 3.39 38.83 5.58
C VAL A 100 4.55 39.31 6.45
N GLU A 101 4.29 39.50 7.75
CA GLU A 101 5.25 39.93 8.77
C GLU A 101 6.38 38.92 9.02
N LEU A 102 6.15 37.63 8.75
CA LEU A 102 7.13 36.56 8.90
C LEU A 102 7.78 36.18 7.56
N ASN A 103 7.69 37.06 6.56
CA ASN A 103 8.19 36.81 5.20
C ASN A 103 7.55 35.53 4.60
N TRP A 104 8.36 34.59 4.07
CA TRP A 104 7.85 33.34 3.50
C TRP A 104 7.51 32.25 4.54
N ALA A 105 7.67 32.53 5.83
CA ALA A 105 7.42 31.58 6.91
C ALA A 105 5.95 31.56 7.36
N LYS A 106 5.55 30.44 7.96
CA LYS A 106 4.26 30.27 8.62
C LYS A 106 4.48 30.21 10.13
N ASP A 107 3.54 30.76 10.89
CA ASP A 107 3.54 30.68 12.33
C ASP A 107 2.86 29.38 12.78
N TYR A 108 3.66 28.37 13.10
CA TYR A 108 3.11 27.07 13.50
C TYR A 108 2.86 26.94 15.00
N GLU A 109 3.21 27.93 15.82
CA GLU A 109 3.09 27.86 17.28
C GLU A 109 1.69 27.55 17.79
N PRO A 110 0.59 28.05 17.17
CA PRO A 110 -0.76 27.69 17.59
C PRO A 110 -1.04 26.19 17.54
N TRP A 111 -0.34 25.45 16.66
CA TRP A 111 -0.51 24.01 16.44
C TRP A 111 0.57 23.17 17.11
N ARG A 112 1.61 23.79 17.66
CA ARG A 112 2.76 23.08 18.21
C ARG A 112 2.44 22.52 19.60
N HIS A 113 2.81 21.26 19.80
CA HIS A 113 2.84 20.58 21.09
C HIS A 113 4.26 20.62 21.67
N ASP A 114 4.36 20.58 22.99
CA ASP A 114 5.62 20.28 23.67
C ASP A 114 5.89 18.78 23.53
N ALA A 115 6.76 18.43 22.58
CA ALA A 115 6.98 17.05 22.19
C ALA A 115 8.13 16.42 22.98
N ASN A 116 7.95 15.17 23.40
CA ASN A 116 8.99 14.40 24.07
C ASN A 116 10.10 13.98 23.08
N LYS A 117 11.09 14.87 22.90
CA LYS A 117 12.23 14.68 21.99
C LYS A 117 13.13 13.51 22.39
N ALA A 118 13.23 13.21 23.69
CA ALA A 118 14.01 12.06 24.16
C ALA A 118 13.38 10.74 23.66
N ARG A 119 12.05 10.64 23.70
CA ARG A 119 11.34 9.45 23.19
C ARG A 119 11.43 9.33 21.67
N GLU A 120 11.29 10.44 20.96
CA GLU A 120 11.51 10.50 19.51
C GLU A 120 12.91 10.00 19.11
N MET A 121 13.94 10.43 19.84
CA MET A 121 15.32 9.98 19.61
C MET A 121 15.49 8.48 19.90
N SER A 122 14.89 7.99 20.98
CA SER A 122 14.89 6.56 21.31
C SER A 122 14.26 5.72 20.20
N LEU A 123 13.17 6.21 19.59
CA LEU A 123 12.51 5.57 18.47
C LEU A 123 13.45 5.48 17.25
N ILE A 124 14.12 6.58 16.89
CA ILE A 124 15.10 6.60 15.79
C ILE A 124 16.22 5.60 16.04
N VAL A 125 16.81 5.59 17.25
CA VAL A 125 17.90 4.66 17.59
C VAL A 125 17.43 3.22 17.46
N LYS A 126 16.22 2.90 17.93
CA LYS A 126 15.65 1.55 17.77
C LYS A 126 15.36 1.19 16.32
N MET A 127 14.86 2.14 15.52
CA MET A 127 14.64 1.92 14.09
C MET A 127 15.96 1.64 13.37
N LEU A 128 16.99 2.46 13.63
CA LEU A 128 18.32 2.28 13.05
C LEU A 128 18.99 0.98 13.51
N ALA A 129 18.87 0.61 14.78
CA ALA A 129 19.42 -0.65 15.29
C ALA A 129 18.78 -1.90 14.64
N ARG A 130 17.53 -1.79 14.15
CA ARG A 130 16.87 -2.86 13.38
C ARG A 130 17.33 -2.91 11.93
N VAL A 131 17.75 -1.78 11.37
CA VAL A 131 18.42 -1.73 10.07
C VAL A 131 19.82 -2.27 10.30
N GLY A 132 19.98 -3.59 10.21
CA GLY A 132 21.26 -4.29 10.43
C GLY A 132 22.30 -3.90 9.38
N ASP A 133 22.77 -4.85 8.58
CA ASP A 133 23.65 -4.51 7.46
C ASP A 133 22.83 -3.84 6.34
N VAL A 134 22.95 -2.51 6.25
CA VAL A 134 22.30 -1.68 5.22
C VAL A 134 22.64 -2.20 3.81
N ASP A 135 23.87 -2.67 3.59
CA ASP A 135 24.33 -3.12 2.27
C ASP A 135 23.75 -4.50 1.93
N ALA A 136 23.56 -5.37 2.92
CA ALA A 136 22.82 -6.62 2.73
C ALA A 136 21.36 -6.33 2.35
N TYR A 137 20.70 -5.41 3.07
CA TYR A 137 19.31 -5.05 2.82
C TYR A 137 19.12 -4.40 1.44
N GLN A 138 20.02 -3.51 1.02
CA GLN A 138 19.99 -2.92 -0.32
C GLN A 138 20.17 -3.97 -1.43
N ARG A 139 21.04 -4.97 -1.22
CA ARG A 139 21.23 -6.08 -2.17
C ARG A 139 19.96 -6.91 -2.33
N GLU A 140 19.31 -7.26 -1.23
CA GLU A 140 18.03 -7.99 -1.23
C GLU A 140 16.92 -7.17 -1.88
N LEU A 141 16.78 -5.88 -1.54
CA LEU A 141 15.79 -5.00 -2.15
C LEU A 141 15.99 -4.90 -3.68
N LYS A 142 17.25 -4.84 -4.13
CA LYS A 142 17.60 -4.83 -5.55
C LYS A 142 17.26 -6.17 -6.22
N SER A 143 17.50 -7.32 -5.59
CA SER A 143 17.13 -8.62 -6.16
C SER A 143 15.62 -8.77 -6.28
N ALA A 144 14.89 -8.44 -5.21
CA ALA A 144 13.43 -8.48 -5.17
C ALA A 144 12.80 -7.56 -6.24
N ARG A 145 13.34 -6.35 -6.41
CA ARG A 145 12.88 -5.42 -7.47
C ARG A 145 13.14 -5.97 -8.87
N ASN A 146 14.28 -6.61 -9.09
CA ASN A 146 14.62 -7.23 -10.37
C ASN A 146 13.72 -8.44 -10.66
N GLU A 147 13.39 -9.25 -9.66
CA GLU A 147 12.43 -10.35 -9.77
C GLU A 147 11.03 -9.86 -10.09
N HIS A 148 10.52 -8.84 -9.39
CA HIS A 148 9.25 -8.21 -9.71
C HIS A 148 9.21 -7.65 -11.13
N ALA A 149 10.27 -6.96 -11.56
CA ALA A 149 10.36 -6.43 -12.92
C ALA A 149 10.37 -7.54 -13.98
N ARG A 150 11.00 -8.68 -13.69
CA ARG A 150 10.97 -9.87 -14.58
C ARG A 150 9.57 -10.47 -14.63
N ALA A 151 8.96 -10.73 -13.48
CA ALA A 151 7.60 -11.27 -13.40
C ALA A 151 6.57 -10.38 -14.12
N ALA A 152 6.70 -9.06 -14.02
CA ALA A 152 5.83 -8.12 -14.74
C ALA A 152 5.97 -8.23 -16.26
N ARG A 153 7.21 -8.34 -16.77
CA ARG A 153 7.47 -8.53 -18.21
C ARG A 153 6.99 -9.88 -18.72
N ASP A 154 7.15 -10.94 -17.93
CA ASP A 154 6.69 -12.28 -18.28
C ASP A 154 5.15 -12.31 -18.32
N TYR A 155 4.49 -11.66 -17.35
CA TYR A 155 3.04 -11.49 -17.36
C TYR A 155 2.55 -10.75 -18.62
N GLU A 156 3.18 -9.63 -18.97
CA GLU A 156 2.81 -8.85 -20.15
C GLU A 156 2.98 -9.67 -21.44
N ARG A 157 4.07 -10.43 -21.55
CA ARG A 157 4.32 -11.35 -22.67
C ARG A 157 3.26 -12.44 -22.78
N GLU A 158 2.88 -13.08 -21.67
CA GLU A 158 1.84 -14.11 -21.68
C GLU A 158 0.45 -13.54 -21.97
N TYR A 159 0.17 -12.32 -21.49
CA TYR A 159 -1.05 -11.61 -21.82
C TYR A 159 -1.16 -11.33 -23.33
N GLU A 160 -0.10 -10.79 -23.95
CA GLU A 160 -0.07 -10.56 -25.40
C GLU A 160 -0.21 -11.86 -26.22
N ARG A 161 0.38 -12.97 -25.73
CA ARG A 161 0.22 -14.29 -26.36
C ARG A 161 -1.23 -14.77 -26.30
N ALA A 162 -1.86 -14.66 -25.14
CA ALA A 162 -3.25 -15.04 -24.95
C ALA A 162 -4.20 -14.19 -25.81
N GLU A 163 -3.96 -12.88 -25.89
CA GLU A 163 -4.75 -11.96 -26.70
C GLU A 163 -4.61 -12.25 -28.20
N ASN A 164 -3.38 -12.48 -28.68
CA ASN A 164 -3.15 -12.88 -30.07
C ASN A 164 -3.78 -14.23 -30.41
N ALA A 165 -3.65 -15.23 -29.52
CA ALA A 165 -4.27 -16.54 -29.70
C ALA A 165 -5.81 -16.43 -29.73
N TRP A 166 -6.38 -15.59 -28.88
CA TRP A 166 -7.81 -15.30 -28.88
C TRP A 166 -8.23 -14.65 -30.21
N ARG A 167 -7.53 -13.61 -30.67
CA ARG A 167 -7.79 -12.95 -31.96
C ARG A 167 -7.76 -13.92 -33.13
N VAL A 168 -6.73 -14.76 -33.20
CA VAL A 168 -6.57 -15.78 -34.26
C VAL A 168 -7.73 -16.77 -34.20
N ASN A 169 -8.10 -17.25 -33.00
CA ASN A 169 -9.24 -18.15 -32.83
C ASN A 169 -10.56 -17.53 -33.29
N VAL A 170 -10.81 -16.25 -32.99
CA VAL A 170 -12.00 -15.53 -33.46
C VAL A 170 -12.05 -15.47 -34.99
N ILE A 171 -10.94 -15.09 -35.63
CA ILE A 171 -10.86 -15.04 -37.10
C ILE A 171 -11.09 -16.42 -37.72
N LEU A 172 -10.46 -17.45 -37.17
CA LEU A 172 -10.60 -18.83 -37.65
C LEU A 172 -12.04 -19.33 -37.49
N ARG A 173 -12.68 -19.06 -36.34
CA ARG A 173 -14.08 -19.41 -36.10
C ARG A 173 -15.00 -18.82 -37.16
N ASN A 174 -14.89 -17.52 -37.40
CA ASN A 174 -15.72 -16.83 -38.38
C ASN A 174 -15.53 -17.40 -39.80
N ARG A 175 -14.29 -17.75 -40.18
CA ARG A 175 -14.00 -18.35 -41.49
C ARG A 175 -14.55 -19.77 -41.62
N LEU A 176 -14.46 -20.59 -40.57
CA LEU A 176 -15.01 -21.95 -40.56
C LEU A 176 -16.54 -21.92 -40.68
N GLU A 177 -17.20 -21.01 -39.96
CA GLU A 177 -18.65 -20.82 -40.05
C GLU A 177 -19.09 -20.38 -41.45
N GLN A 178 -18.35 -19.46 -42.09
CA GLN A 178 -18.60 -19.08 -43.49
C GLN A 178 -18.44 -20.25 -44.47
N ALA A 179 -17.55 -21.19 -44.17
CA ALA A 179 -17.37 -22.42 -44.95
C ALA A 179 -18.41 -23.51 -44.60
N GLY A 180 -19.37 -23.23 -43.70
CA GLY A 180 -20.39 -24.19 -43.25
C GLY A 180 -19.87 -25.27 -42.29
N ILE A 181 -18.69 -25.08 -41.70
CA ILE A 181 -18.08 -26.02 -40.75
C ILE A 181 -18.44 -25.59 -39.33
N SER A 182 -19.16 -26.45 -38.59
CA SER A 182 -19.53 -26.20 -37.18
C SER A 182 -18.30 -25.97 -36.30
N THR A 183 -18.35 -24.94 -35.46
CA THR A 183 -17.28 -24.58 -34.50
C THR A 183 -17.68 -24.85 -33.04
N SER A 184 -18.75 -25.61 -32.85
CA SER A 184 -19.22 -26.08 -31.53
C SER A 184 -18.14 -26.91 -30.84
N LEU A 185 -17.87 -26.59 -29.57
CA LEU A 185 -16.93 -27.34 -28.72
C LEU A 185 -17.42 -28.78 -28.46
N GLU A 186 -18.74 -28.99 -28.46
CA GLU A 186 -19.35 -30.31 -28.28
C GLU A 186 -19.07 -31.22 -29.50
N ASP A 187 -19.21 -30.67 -30.71
CA ASP A 187 -18.93 -31.36 -31.98
C ASP A 187 -17.43 -31.67 -32.13
N ALA A 188 -16.56 -30.72 -31.75
CA ALA A 188 -15.11 -30.90 -31.77
C ALA A 188 -14.62 -32.00 -30.79
N SER A 189 -15.26 -32.14 -29.64
CA SER A 189 -14.95 -33.20 -28.66
C SER A 189 -15.22 -34.61 -29.20
N GLY A 190 -16.19 -34.75 -30.10
CA GLY A 190 -16.49 -35.99 -30.82
C GLY A 190 -15.39 -36.35 -31.82
N VAL A 191 -14.89 -35.37 -32.58
CA VAL A 191 -13.81 -35.56 -33.56
C VAL A 191 -12.48 -35.91 -32.90
N VAL A 192 -12.13 -35.26 -31.77
CA VAL A 192 -10.90 -35.58 -31.01
C VAL A 192 -10.98 -36.99 -30.42
N ARG A 193 -12.12 -37.39 -29.85
CA ARG A 193 -12.34 -38.76 -29.35
C ARG A 193 -12.32 -39.80 -30.47
N ALA A 194 -12.89 -39.50 -31.64
CA ALA A 194 -12.84 -40.37 -32.82
C ALA A 194 -11.41 -40.54 -33.36
N ARG A 195 -10.64 -39.45 -33.48
CA ARG A 195 -9.22 -39.50 -33.87
C ARG A 195 -8.38 -40.30 -32.88
N ALA A 196 -8.60 -40.14 -31.58
CA ALA A 196 -7.89 -40.93 -30.56
C ALA A 196 -8.21 -42.43 -30.67
N ARG A 197 -9.48 -42.80 -30.94
CA ARG A 197 -9.88 -44.19 -31.18
C ARG A 197 -9.28 -44.79 -32.45
N ILE A 198 -9.27 -44.04 -33.56
CA ILE A 198 -8.65 -44.50 -34.83
C ILE A 198 -7.14 -44.70 -34.64
N ARG A 199 -6.46 -43.76 -33.98
CA ARG A 199 -5.01 -43.86 -33.72
C ARG A 199 -4.67 -45.07 -32.85
N LYS A 200 -5.51 -45.38 -31.86
CA LYS A 200 -5.38 -46.57 -31.01
C LYS A 200 -5.59 -47.87 -31.81
N ALA A 201 -6.65 -47.95 -32.63
CA ALA A 201 -6.92 -49.11 -33.47
C ALA A 201 -5.79 -49.40 -34.48
N ILE A 202 -5.18 -48.35 -35.06
CA ILE A 202 -4.02 -48.50 -35.94
C ILE A 202 -2.81 -49.05 -35.16
N CYS A 203 -2.55 -48.54 -33.95
CA CYS A 203 -1.48 -49.06 -33.07
C CYS A 203 -1.68 -50.53 -32.70
N ASP A 204 -2.92 -50.92 -32.38
CA ASP A 204 -3.27 -52.29 -31.98
C ASP A 204 -3.17 -53.26 -33.17
N SER A 205 -3.50 -52.83 -34.40
CA SER A 205 -3.36 -53.65 -35.61
C SER A 205 -1.91 -53.90 -36.05
N VAL A 206 -0.99 -53.00 -35.66
CA VAL A 206 0.45 -53.12 -35.93
C VAL A 206 1.13 -54.05 -34.92
N THR A 207 0.55 -54.25 -33.74
CA THR A 207 1.12 -55.08 -32.66
C THR A 207 0.61 -56.52 -32.66
N SER A 208 -0.50 -56.82 -33.37
CA SER A 208 -1.07 -58.17 -33.49
C SER A 208 -0.60 -58.96 -34.73
N GLY A 209 0.33 -58.41 -35.52
CA GLY A 209 0.81 -58.99 -36.78
C GLY A 209 2.26 -59.48 -36.77
N SER A 210 2.84 -59.73 -35.58
CA SER A 210 4.19 -60.30 -35.40
C SER A 210 4.12 -61.68 -34.75
#